data_AF-A0AA36XIM5-F1
#
_entry.id   AF-A0AA36XIM5-F1
#
_cell.length_a   1.000
_cell.length_b   1.000
_cell.length_c   1.000
_cell.angle_alpha   90.00
_cell.angle_beta   90.00
_cell.angle_gamma   90.00
#
_symmetry.space_group_name_H-M   'P 1'
#
loop_
_entity.id
_entity.type
_entity.pdbx_description
1 polymer ?
#
loop_
_entity_poly.entity_id
_entity_poly.type
_entity_poly.pdbx_seq_one_letter_code
_entity_poly.pdbx_strand_id
1 'polypeptide(L)'
;MGHTFGYHYDKARRLVGLTNENGARYRFAYDVLDRLIAESGFDHKLTGYRYNAGNELVEQREFGDDASLAAKLMAQLGGQPVPKKDATPLSDDLDSQTPLRITEFKRDILGRLIHTLARDNDKVQETAYQYDLDGNLVRATNSQSIT
;
A
#
# COMPACT_ATOMS: atom_id res chain seq x y z
N MET A 1 -16.98 28.26 -1.90
CA MET A 1 -15.57 28.22 -2.36
C MET A 1 -15.30 26.82 -2.86
N GLY A 2 -14.69 26.66 -4.04
CA GLY A 2 -14.43 25.36 -4.65
C GLY A 2 -12.98 24.94 -4.47
N HIS A 3 -12.76 23.77 -3.86
CA HIS A 3 -11.45 23.13 -3.83
C HIS A 3 -11.15 22.61 -5.24
N THR A 4 -10.10 23.13 -5.88
CA THR A 4 -9.70 22.70 -7.23
C THR A 4 -8.49 21.80 -7.11
N PHE A 5 -8.57 20.61 -7.70
CA PHE A 5 -7.46 19.67 -7.77
C PHE A 5 -6.87 19.65 -9.18
N GLY A 6 -5.54 19.72 -9.26
CA GLY A 6 -4.79 19.35 -10.46
C GLY A 6 -4.58 17.83 -10.49
N TYR A 7 -4.77 17.23 -11.66
CA TYR A 7 -4.59 15.79 -11.88
C TYR A 7 -3.39 15.55 -12.80
N HIS A 8 -2.54 14.60 -12.44
CA HIS A 8 -1.33 14.25 -13.18
C HIS A 8 -1.43 12.80 -13.63
N TYR A 9 -1.15 12.56 -14.91
CA TYR A 9 -1.25 11.23 -15.51
C TYR A 9 0.06 10.82 -16.18
N ASP A 10 0.35 9.52 -16.17
CA ASP A 10 1.44 8.97 -16.98
C ASP A 10 1.01 8.71 -18.44
N LYS A 11 1.93 8.18 -19.25
CA LYS A 11 1.69 7.84 -20.66
C LYS A 11 0.62 6.77 -20.87
N ALA A 12 0.37 5.92 -19.86
CA ALA A 12 -0.68 4.91 -19.86
C ALA A 12 -2.03 5.48 -19.39
N ARG A 13 -2.11 6.80 -19.13
CA ARG A 13 -3.29 7.51 -18.60
C ARG A 13 -3.68 7.06 -17.18
N ARG A 14 -2.71 6.61 -16.39
CA ARG A 14 -2.92 6.27 -14.97
C ARG A 14 -2.68 7.52 -14.13
N LEU A 15 -3.51 7.71 -13.10
CA LEU A 15 -3.38 8.84 -12.18
C LEU A 15 -2.12 8.68 -11.34
N VAL A 16 -1.09 9.48 -11.58
CA VAL A 16 0.19 9.42 -10.84
C VAL A 16 0.34 10.51 -9.80
N GLY A 17 -0.57 11.49 -9.79
CA GLY A 17 -0.63 12.42 -8.69
C GLY A 17 -1.80 13.40 -8.71
N LEU A 18 -2.01 14.01 -7.56
CA LEU A 18 -2.95 15.10 -7.34
C LEU A 18 -2.20 16.31 -6.80
N THR A 19 -2.69 17.51 -7.08
CA THR A 19 -2.21 18.75 -6.47
C THR A 19 -3.40 19.53 -5.95
N ASN A 20 -3.43 19.83 -4.66
CA ASN A 20 -4.50 20.64 -4.07
C ASN A 20 -4.23 22.14 -4.29
N GLU A 21 -5.17 22.98 -3.87
CA GLU A 21 -5.09 24.44 -3.99
C GLU A 21 -3.89 25.07 -3.26
N ASN A 22 -3.35 24.37 -2.26
CA ASN A 22 -2.20 24.80 -1.48
C ASN A 22 -0.86 24.34 -2.11
N GLY A 23 -0.91 23.69 -3.27
CA GLY A 23 0.27 23.14 -3.95
C GLY A 23 0.81 21.84 -3.32
N ALA A 24 0.15 21.29 -2.30
CA ALA A 24 0.50 20.00 -1.73
C ALA A 24 0.21 18.88 -2.74
N ARG A 25 1.01 17.81 -2.71
CA ARG A 25 0.95 16.74 -3.71
C ARG A 25 0.61 15.40 -3.09
N TYR A 26 -0.29 14.68 -3.75
CA TYR A 26 -0.50 13.24 -3.59
C TYR A 26 0.21 12.53 -4.73
N ARG A 27 0.92 11.43 -4.49
CA ARG A 27 1.62 10.66 -5.53
C ARG A 27 1.26 9.18 -5.48
N PHE A 28 1.19 8.57 -6.66
CA PHE A 28 0.91 7.15 -6.85
C PHE A 28 2.01 6.51 -7.70
N ALA A 29 2.39 5.28 -7.35
CA ALA A 29 3.35 4.47 -8.07
C ALA A 29 2.73 3.13 -8.44
N TYR A 30 2.95 2.71 -9.69
CA TYR A 30 2.36 1.48 -10.22
C TYR A 30 3.42 0.54 -10.79
N ASP A 31 3.18 -0.76 -10.70
CA ASP A 31 3.96 -1.75 -11.43
C ASP A 31 3.51 -1.90 -12.90
N VAL A 32 4.16 -2.81 -13.62
CA VAL A 32 3.86 -3.17 -15.02
C VAL A 32 2.53 -3.89 -15.22
N LEU A 33 1.88 -4.34 -14.15
CA LEU A 33 0.55 -4.97 -14.18
C LEU A 33 -0.55 -3.98 -13.75
N ASP A 34 -0.24 -2.67 -13.76
CA ASP A 34 -1.15 -1.60 -13.38
C ASP A 34 -1.62 -1.65 -11.92
N ARG A 35 -0.83 -2.27 -11.04
CA ARG A 35 -1.13 -2.33 -9.61
C ARG A 35 -0.42 -1.22 -8.85
N LEU A 36 -1.13 -0.58 -7.92
CA LEU A 36 -0.56 0.42 -7.02
C LEU A 36 0.43 -0.26 -6.06
N ILE A 37 1.71 0.07 -6.17
CA ILE A 37 2.78 -0.51 -5.33
C ILE A 37 3.26 0.45 -4.24
N ALA A 38 3.02 1.76 -4.39
CA ALA A 38 3.21 2.73 -3.32
C ALA A 38 2.37 3.98 -3.54
N GLU A 39 2.07 4.68 -2.45
CA GLU A 39 1.47 6.00 -2.47
C GLU A 39 2.05 6.91 -1.37
N SER A 40 2.03 8.22 -1.62
CA SER A 40 2.41 9.25 -0.68
C SER A 40 1.31 10.31 -0.62
N GLY A 41 0.71 10.45 0.57
CA GLY A 41 -0.37 11.38 0.82
C GLY A 41 0.06 12.85 0.84
N PHE A 42 -0.92 13.76 0.91
CA PHE A 42 -0.67 15.20 1.07
C PHE A 42 0.06 15.53 2.37
N ASP A 43 -0.16 14.71 3.40
CA ASP A 43 0.49 14.71 4.72
C ASP A 43 1.83 13.95 4.71
N HIS A 44 2.36 13.61 3.54
CA HIS A 44 3.60 12.85 3.35
C HIS A 44 3.57 11.40 3.83
N LYS A 45 2.47 10.92 4.42
CA LYS A 45 2.33 9.51 4.80
C LYS A 45 2.62 8.60 3.61
N LEU A 46 3.64 7.77 3.78
CA LEU A 46 4.11 6.83 2.78
C LEU A 46 3.60 5.43 3.07
N THR A 47 2.97 4.82 2.07
CA THR A 47 2.44 3.45 2.14
C THR A 47 2.91 2.65 0.93
N GLY A 48 3.38 1.42 1.17
CA GLY A 48 3.77 0.46 0.14
C GLY A 48 2.88 -0.77 0.15
N TYR A 49 2.76 -1.44 -1.00
CA TYR A 49 1.90 -2.59 -1.21
C TYR A 49 2.63 -3.74 -1.90
N ARG A 50 2.37 -4.97 -1.47
CA ARG A 50 2.91 -6.19 -2.09
C ARG A 50 1.79 -7.13 -2.49
N TYR A 51 1.92 -7.67 -3.69
CA TYR A 51 0.95 -8.58 -4.28
C TYR A 51 1.54 -9.96 -4.52
N ASN A 52 0.72 -11.00 -4.43
CA ASN A 52 1.10 -12.34 -4.85
C ASN A 52 0.99 -12.51 -6.39
N ALA A 53 1.32 -13.71 -6.87
CA ALA A 53 1.23 -14.05 -8.29
C ALA A 53 -0.22 -14.08 -8.83
N GLY A 54 -1.20 -14.29 -7.94
CA GLY A 54 -2.64 -14.23 -8.22
C GLY A 54 -3.21 -12.81 -8.24
N ASN A 55 -2.36 -11.78 -8.17
CA ASN A 55 -2.77 -10.38 -8.19
C ASN A 55 -3.51 -9.89 -6.94
N GLU A 56 -3.38 -10.61 -5.82
CA GLU A 56 -4.00 -10.26 -4.56
C GLU A 56 -3.03 -9.50 -3.66
N LEU A 57 -3.50 -8.45 -2.99
CA LEU A 57 -2.74 -7.74 -1.97
C LEU A 57 -2.51 -8.68 -0.77
N VAL A 58 -1.25 -8.94 -0.46
CA VAL A 58 -0.84 -9.81 0.66
C VAL A 58 -0.16 -9.04 1.78
N GLU A 59 0.35 -7.84 1.52
CA GLU A 59 1.03 -7.03 2.53
C GLU A 59 0.93 -5.53 2.23
N GLN A 60 0.71 -4.75 3.27
CA GLN A 60 0.78 -3.30 3.29
C GLN A 60 1.84 -2.86 4.30
N ARG A 61 2.69 -1.91 3.92
CA ARG A 61 3.76 -1.35 4.77
C ARG A 61 3.58 0.17 4.90
N GLU A 62 3.54 0.68 6.12
CA GLU A 62 3.40 2.11 6.43
C GLU A 62 4.71 2.64 7.03
N PHE A 63 5.21 3.76 6.51
CA PHE A 63 6.54 4.29 6.86
C PHE A 63 6.49 5.62 7.63
N GLY A 64 5.29 6.11 7.94
CA GLY A 64 5.10 7.43 8.56
C GLY A 64 5.12 8.57 7.55
N ASP A 65 5.26 9.80 8.05
CA ASP A 65 5.11 11.06 7.33
C ASP A 65 6.43 11.76 6.94
N ASP A 66 7.55 11.02 6.90
CA ASP A 66 8.83 11.61 6.50
C ASP A 66 8.82 12.05 5.03
N ALA A 67 8.76 13.37 4.83
CA ALA A 67 8.68 13.98 3.51
C ALA A 67 9.88 13.66 2.61
N SER A 68 11.07 13.52 3.19
CA SER A 68 12.31 13.25 2.44
C SER A 68 12.33 11.81 1.93
N LEU A 69 11.95 10.86 2.78
CA LEU A 69 11.79 9.46 2.43
C LEU A 69 10.69 9.27 1.39
N ALA A 70 9.52 9.89 1.61
CA ALA A 70 8.42 9.86 0.65
C ALA A 70 8.84 10.44 -0.70
N ALA A 71 9.58 11.56 -0.72
CA ALA A 71 10.10 12.14 -1.95
C ALA A 71 11.13 11.25 -2.66
N LYS A 72 12.10 10.71 -1.92
CA LYS A 72 13.12 9.79 -2.45
C LYS A 72 12.47 8.57 -3.08
N LEU A 73 11.60 7.88 -2.35
CA LEU A 73 10.98 6.64 -2.81
C LEU A 73 10.05 6.90 -4.01
N MET A 74 9.23 7.95 -3.96
CA MET A 74 8.35 8.29 -5.08
C MET A 74 9.12 8.70 -6.34
N ALA A 75 10.29 9.34 -6.20
CA ALA A 75 11.14 9.66 -7.33
C ALA A 75 11.75 8.40 -7.98
N GLN A 76 12.10 7.39 -7.18
CA GLN A 76 12.58 6.10 -7.68
C GLN A 76 11.47 5.32 -8.42
N LEU A 77 10.22 5.44 -7.97
CA LEU A 77 9.08 4.73 -8.54
C LEU A 77 8.41 5.46 -9.72
N GLY A 78 8.61 6.77 -9.84
CA GLY A 78 7.82 7.67 -10.69
C GLY A 78 8.43 8.04 -12.05
N GLY A 79 9.23 7.17 -12.68
CA GLY A 79 9.95 7.50 -13.94
C GLY A 79 9.67 6.60 -15.15
N GLN A 80 9.53 5.28 -14.96
CA GLN A 80 9.21 4.30 -16.00
C GLN A 80 8.60 3.05 -15.34
N PRO A 81 7.73 2.29 -16.03
CA PRO A 81 7.23 1.01 -15.53
C PRO A 81 8.39 0.06 -15.22
N VAL A 82 8.53 -0.37 -13.97
CA VAL A 82 9.62 -1.24 -13.52
C VAL A 82 9.45 -2.65 -14.10
N PRO A 83 10.36 -3.14 -14.97
CA PRO A 83 10.20 -4.44 -15.62
C PRO A 83 10.22 -5.60 -14.63
N LYS A 84 9.30 -6.57 -14.82
CA LYS A 84 9.01 -7.72 -13.95
C LYS A 84 10.20 -8.65 -13.65
N LYS A 85 11.31 -8.58 -14.40
CA LYS A 85 12.52 -9.40 -14.18
C LYS A 85 13.49 -8.78 -13.17
N ASP A 86 13.29 -7.52 -12.82
CA ASP A 86 14.03 -6.77 -11.82
C ASP A 86 13.02 -6.15 -10.84
N ALA A 87 12.11 -6.95 -10.28
CA ALA A 87 11.34 -6.54 -9.08
C ALA A 87 12.22 -6.56 -7.80
N THR A 88 13.53 -6.73 -7.97
CA THR A 88 14.57 -6.86 -6.96
C THR A 88 15.21 -5.54 -6.46
N PRO A 89 15.15 -4.37 -7.13
CA PRO A 89 15.56 -3.11 -6.53
C PRO A 89 14.46 -2.45 -5.69
N LEU A 90 13.18 -2.80 -5.91
CA LEU A 90 12.06 -2.29 -5.11
C LEU A 90 12.16 -2.74 -3.64
N SER A 91 12.69 -3.95 -3.44
CA SER A 91 13.00 -4.51 -2.14
C SER A 91 14.17 -3.80 -1.47
N ASP A 92 15.22 -3.39 -2.17
CA ASP A 92 16.45 -3.00 -1.46
C ASP A 92 16.31 -1.69 -0.66
N ASP A 93 15.77 -0.62 -1.25
CA ASP A 93 15.55 0.64 -0.52
C ASP A 93 14.32 0.59 0.41
N LEU A 94 13.26 -0.16 0.07
CA LEU A 94 12.03 -0.26 0.87
C LEU A 94 12.13 -1.26 2.04
N ASP A 95 12.85 -2.38 1.86
CA ASP A 95 13.23 -3.29 2.96
C ASP A 95 14.37 -2.71 3.80
N SER A 96 15.20 -1.81 3.26
CA SER A 96 16.18 -1.07 4.08
C SER A 96 15.52 -0.09 5.05
N GLN A 97 14.26 0.31 4.81
CA GLN A 97 13.50 1.08 5.77
C GLN A 97 12.69 0.16 6.67
N THR A 98 12.77 0.37 7.97
CA THR A 98 11.90 -0.32 8.92
C THR A 98 10.51 0.30 8.84
N PRO A 99 9.48 -0.40 8.32
CA PRO A 99 8.13 0.12 8.35
C PRO A 99 7.66 0.27 9.79
N LEU A 100 6.91 1.34 10.07
CA LEU A 100 6.26 1.55 11.35
C LEU A 100 5.19 0.50 11.59
N ARG A 101 4.45 0.16 10.52
CA ARG A 101 3.41 -0.87 10.55
C ARG A 101 3.46 -1.75 9.31
N ILE A 102 3.37 -3.05 9.53
CA ILE A 102 3.16 -4.04 8.47
C ILE A 102 1.83 -4.70 8.72
N THR A 103 0.97 -4.75 7.70
CA THR A 103 -0.29 -5.52 7.74
C THR A 103 -0.26 -6.59 6.67
N GLU A 104 -0.32 -7.85 7.08
CA GLU A 104 -0.44 -9.01 6.20
C GLU A 104 -1.91 -9.41 6.03
N PHE A 105 -2.25 -9.90 4.84
CA PHE A 105 -3.60 -10.33 4.48
C PHE A 105 -3.58 -11.77 3.96
N LYS A 106 -4.52 -12.59 4.41
CA LYS A 106 -4.77 -13.92 3.82
C LYS A 106 -6.22 -14.06 3.40
N ARG A 107 -6.40 -14.70 2.25
CA ARG A 107 -7.70 -14.92 1.63
C ARG A 107 -7.93 -16.41 1.42
N ASP A 108 -9.20 -16.79 1.32
CA ASP A 108 -9.58 -18.10 0.82
C ASP A 108 -9.56 -18.14 -0.72
N ILE A 109 -9.88 -19.30 -1.30
CA ILE A 109 -9.91 -19.51 -2.76
C ILE A 109 -10.95 -18.67 -3.50
N LEU A 110 -11.93 -18.09 -2.79
CA LEU A 110 -12.94 -17.19 -3.35
C LEU A 110 -12.51 -15.72 -3.22
N GLY A 111 -11.28 -15.45 -2.73
CA GLY A 111 -10.73 -14.12 -2.54
C GLY A 111 -11.24 -13.41 -1.28
N ARG A 112 -12.00 -14.10 -0.42
CA ARG A 112 -12.55 -13.51 0.82
C ARG A 112 -11.47 -13.45 1.89
N LEU A 113 -11.38 -12.34 2.60
CA LEU A 113 -10.35 -12.11 3.62
C LEU A 113 -10.63 -12.99 4.84
N ILE A 114 -9.75 -13.92 5.17
CA ILE A 114 -9.91 -14.84 6.32
C ILE A 114 -9.02 -14.48 7.49
N HIS A 115 -7.97 -13.69 7.25
CA HIS A 115 -7.00 -13.34 8.28
C HIS A 115 -6.28 -12.03 7.96
N THR A 116 -6.09 -11.20 8.97
CA THR A 116 -5.17 -10.06 8.96
C THR A 116 -4.23 -10.11 10.15
N LEU A 117 -2.98 -9.75 9.93
CA LEU A 117 -1.97 -9.65 10.96
C LEU A 117 -1.23 -8.33 10.81
N ALA A 118 -1.52 -7.39 11.69
CA ALA A 118 -0.85 -6.11 11.73
C ALA A 118 0.17 -6.07 12.87
N ARG A 119 1.40 -5.69 12.55
CA ARG A 119 2.50 -5.49 13.49
C ARG A 119 2.89 -4.01 13.44
N ASP A 120 2.81 -3.34 14.57
CA ASP A 120 3.23 -1.95 14.75
C ASP A 120 4.16 -1.87 15.95
N ASN A 121 5.45 -1.61 15.72
CA ASN A 121 6.48 -1.63 16.75
C ASN A 121 6.40 -2.92 17.60
N ASP A 122 5.83 -2.80 18.79
CA ASP A 122 5.71 -3.86 19.79
C ASP A 122 4.30 -4.50 19.83
N LYS A 123 3.33 -3.88 19.15
CA LYS A 123 1.94 -4.31 19.13
C LYS A 123 1.68 -5.24 17.97
N VAL A 124 1.05 -6.36 18.27
CA VAL A 124 0.49 -7.28 17.28
C VAL A 124 -1.02 -7.24 17.38
N GLN A 125 -1.68 -7.00 16.25
CA GLN A 125 -3.12 -7.08 16.11
C GLN A 125 -3.44 -8.14 15.05
N GLU A 126 -4.16 -9.16 15.46
CA GLU A 126 -4.63 -10.23 14.60
C GLU A 126 -6.15 -10.14 14.46
N THR A 127 -6.69 -10.36 13.26
CA THR A 127 -8.13 -10.53 13.08
C THR A 127 -8.43 -11.72 12.17
N ALA A 128 -9.24 -12.65 12.66
CA ALA A 128 -9.72 -13.80 11.90
C ALA A 128 -11.19 -13.62 11.51
N TYR A 129 -11.52 -13.90 10.25
CA TYR A 129 -12.84 -13.71 9.68
C TYR A 129 -13.44 -15.05 9.27
N GLN A 130 -14.75 -15.22 9.48
CA GLN A 130 -15.49 -16.42 9.12
C GLN A 130 -16.75 -16.05 8.34
N TYR A 131 -17.03 -16.85 7.32
CA TYR A 131 -18.16 -16.64 6.41
C TYR A 131 -19.07 -17.87 6.40
N ASP A 132 -20.35 -17.65 6.16
CA ASP A 132 -21.29 -18.72 5.83
C ASP A 132 -21.08 -19.21 4.37
N LEU A 133 -21.94 -20.16 3.95
CA LEU A 133 -21.91 -20.73 2.59
C LEU A 133 -22.34 -19.73 1.51
N ASP A 134 -23.22 -18.78 1.85
CA ASP A 134 -23.66 -17.70 0.98
C ASP A 134 -22.62 -16.58 0.85
N GLY A 135 -21.58 -16.62 1.67
CA GLY A 135 -20.46 -15.68 1.66
C GLY A 135 -20.66 -14.45 2.53
N ASN A 136 -21.64 -14.45 3.43
CA ASN A 136 -21.83 -13.39 4.40
C ASN A 136 -20.84 -13.54 5.55
N LEU A 137 -20.28 -12.41 6.01
CA LEU A 137 -19.43 -12.39 7.19
C LEU A 137 -20.25 -12.68 8.44
N VAL A 138 -19.99 -13.81 9.10
CA VAL A 138 -20.71 -14.22 10.31
C VAL A 138 -19.92 -13.98 11.59
N ARG A 139 -18.59 -13.84 11.49
CA ARG A 139 -17.74 -13.57 12.66
C ARG A 139 -16.44 -12.87 12.27
N ALA A 140 -16.03 -11.92 13.10
CA ALA A 140 -14.67 -11.38 13.13
C ALA A 140 -14.13 -11.46 14.56
N THR A 141 -12.97 -12.09 14.75
CA THR A 141 -12.33 -12.23 16.07
C THR A 141 -11.04 -11.45 16.06
N ASN A 142 -10.98 -10.37 16.85
CA ASN A 142 -9.78 -9.55 16.99
C ASN A 142 -8.99 -9.97 18.23
N SER A 143 -7.68 -10.04 18.14
CA SER A 143 -6.79 -10.27 19.28
C SER A 143 -5.64 -9.29 19.20
N GLN A 144 -5.33 -8.65 20.33
CA GLN A 144 -4.23 -7.70 20.44
C GLN A 144 -3.27 -8.18 21.51
N SER A 145 -1.98 -8.03 21.25
CA SER A 145 -0.90 -8.37 22.16
C SER A 145 0.21 -7.34 22.07
N ILE A 146 0.94 -7.20 23.17
CA ILE A 146 2.15 -6.38 23.31
C ILE A 146 3.29 -7.40 23.52
N THR A 147 4.42 -7.23 22.85
CA THR A 147 5.48 -8.25 22.76
C THR A 147 6.55 -8.06 23.84
#